data_AF-A0A536MEK8-F1
#
_entry.id   AF-A0A536MEK8-F1
#
_cell.length_a   1.000
_cell.length_b   1.000
_cell.length_c   1.000
_cell.angle_alpha   90.00
_cell.angle_beta   90.00
_cell.angle_gamma   90.00
#
_symmetry.space_group_name_H-M   'P 1'
#
loop_
_entity.id
_entity.type
_entity.pdbx_description
1 polymer ?
#
loop_
_entity_poly.entity_id
_entity_poly.type
_entity_poly.pdbx_seq_one_letter_code
_entity_poly.pdbx_strand_id
1 'polypeptide(L)'
;MPARYIDQRISLTRELFHILAAVAQQDWTDSLLDSLAGSHSRKEIEPYQVTARLSRIAQHLARSQEEAFGRFKLNRGEVGVLAALLLAGSDRKLSPTQLFQGLMLSSAGITSRLDRLERRGYVKRSRHPTDRRGVLVSLTDAGRKVLHQAVSADATAERQLLAGLTRNDRLGLVSLLKKLLAGVEPAGQDPPHYG
;
A
#
# COMPACT_ATOMS: atom_id res chain seq x y z
N MET A 1 -13.91 14.45 -44.61
CA MET A 1 -13.67 14.04 -43.21
C MET A 1 -12.18 13.69 -42.98
N PRO A 2 -11.27 14.65 -42.68
CA PRO A 2 -9.87 14.32 -42.34
C PRO A 2 -9.40 14.82 -40.95
N ALA A 3 -10.23 15.49 -40.16
CA ALA A 3 -9.79 16.15 -38.92
C ALA A 3 -9.47 15.21 -37.74
N ARG A 4 -10.00 13.97 -37.72
CA ARG A 4 -9.81 13.04 -36.58
C ARG A 4 -8.46 12.29 -36.56
N TYR A 5 -7.68 12.31 -37.65
CA TYR A 5 -6.44 11.54 -37.75
C TYR A 5 -5.19 12.32 -37.29
N ILE A 6 -5.23 13.65 -37.32
CA ILE A 6 -4.12 14.53 -36.90
C ILE A 6 -4.08 14.66 -35.36
N ASP A 7 -5.24 14.68 -34.71
CA ASP A 7 -5.37 14.82 -33.25
C ASP A 7 -4.75 13.63 -32.47
N GLN A 8 -4.91 12.40 -32.98
CA GLN A 8 -4.33 11.21 -32.35
C GLN A 8 -2.80 11.18 -32.46
N ARG A 9 -2.23 11.66 -33.58
CA ARG A 9 -0.77 11.71 -33.78
C ARG A 9 -0.11 12.75 -32.86
N ILE A 10 -0.73 13.91 -32.69
CA ILE A 10 -0.24 14.98 -31.80
C ILE A 10 -0.31 14.53 -30.32
N SER A 11 -1.38 13.84 -29.93
CA SER A 11 -1.54 13.27 -28.58
C SER A 11 -0.48 12.21 -28.25
N LEU A 12 -0.19 11.29 -29.18
CA LEU A 12 0.84 10.26 -29.01
C LEU A 12 2.25 10.87 -28.88
N THR A 13 2.59 11.87 -29.68
CA THR A 13 3.90 12.55 -29.57
C THR A 13 4.06 13.33 -28.26
N ARG A 14 2.98 13.91 -27.72
CA ARG A 14 3.01 14.67 -26.46
C ARG A 14 3.11 13.74 -25.23
N GLU A 15 2.37 12.63 -25.25
CA GLU A 15 2.48 11.59 -24.20
C GLU A 15 3.85 10.92 -24.21
N LEU A 16 4.36 10.53 -25.39
CA LEU A 16 5.70 9.98 -25.54
C LEU A 16 6.78 10.97 -25.09
N PHE A 17 6.62 12.27 -25.38
CA PHE A 17 7.55 13.29 -24.93
C PHE A 17 7.54 13.46 -23.41
N HIS A 18 6.38 13.43 -22.75
CA HIS A 18 6.31 13.49 -21.28
C HIS A 18 6.88 12.24 -20.61
N ILE A 19 6.63 11.05 -21.16
CA ILE A 19 7.24 9.79 -20.71
C ILE A 19 8.76 9.86 -20.88
N LEU A 20 9.26 10.29 -22.04
CA LEU A 20 10.69 10.43 -22.31
C LEU A 20 11.36 11.52 -21.45
N ALA A 21 10.67 12.64 -21.19
CA ALA A 21 11.17 13.71 -20.33
C ALA A 21 11.24 13.32 -18.85
N ALA A 22 10.28 12.51 -18.36
CA ALA A 22 10.30 11.97 -17.01
C ALA A 22 11.40 10.89 -16.85
N VAL A 23 11.64 10.10 -17.89
CA VAL A 23 12.76 9.13 -17.97
C VAL A 23 14.12 9.83 -18.13
N ALA A 24 14.16 11.08 -18.61
CA ALA A 24 15.39 11.83 -18.83
C ALA A 24 15.95 12.51 -17.57
N GLN A 25 15.19 12.58 -16.48
CA GLN A 25 15.68 13.17 -15.23
C GLN A 25 16.44 12.12 -14.43
N GLN A 26 17.77 12.26 -14.35
CA GLN A 26 18.60 11.41 -13.51
C GLN A 26 18.15 11.48 -12.05
N ASP A 27 18.05 10.33 -11.41
CA ASP A 27 17.80 10.21 -9.98
C ASP A 27 18.94 9.49 -9.25
N TRP A 28 18.82 9.41 -7.92
CA TRP A 28 19.83 8.80 -7.07
C TRP A 28 20.14 7.33 -7.45
N THR A 29 19.16 6.59 -7.97
CA THR A 29 19.35 5.22 -8.44
C THR A 29 20.28 5.18 -9.64
N ASP A 30 20.20 6.16 -10.54
CA ASP A 30 21.13 6.25 -11.67
C ASP A 30 22.55 6.50 -11.16
N SER A 31 22.71 7.39 -10.17
CA SER A 31 24.01 7.62 -9.51
C SER A 31 24.56 6.38 -8.79
N LEU A 32 23.68 5.60 -8.14
CA LEU A 32 24.04 4.34 -7.49
C LEU A 32 24.55 3.33 -8.54
N LEU A 33 23.82 3.18 -9.64
CA LEU A 33 24.17 2.25 -10.71
C LEU A 33 25.47 2.64 -11.40
N ASP A 34 25.69 3.93 -11.65
CA ASP A 34 26.94 4.43 -12.23
C ASP A 34 28.14 4.17 -11.31
N SER A 35 27.94 4.30 -9.98
CA SER A 35 28.96 3.97 -8.99
C SER A 35 29.32 2.48 -8.97
N LEU A 36 28.33 1.60 -9.21
CA LEU A 36 28.52 0.14 -9.23
C LEU A 36 29.10 -0.37 -10.56
N ALA A 37 28.97 0.38 -11.65
CA ALA A 37 29.44 -0.01 -12.98
C ALA A 37 30.96 -0.20 -13.08
N GLY A 38 31.73 0.35 -12.12
CA GLY A 38 33.18 0.13 -12.04
C GLY A 38 33.60 -1.27 -11.54
N SER A 39 32.68 -2.01 -10.91
CA SER A 39 32.95 -3.32 -10.29
C SER A 39 32.01 -4.44 -10.74
N HIS A 40 30.93 -4.11 -11.45
CA HIS A 40 29.93 -5.06 -11.93
C HIS A 40 29.57 -4.77 -13.39
N SER A 41 29.19 -5.80 -14.14
CA SER A 41 28.66 -5.62 -15.49
C SER A 41 27.29 -4.95 -15.47
N ARG A 42 26.96 -4.18 -16.52
CA ARG A 42 25.65 -3.50 -16.63
C ARG A 42 24.47 -4.47 -16.51
N LYS A 43 24.60 -5.70 -17.01
CA LYS A 43 23.55 -6.72 -16.96
C LYS A 43 23.28 -7.21 -15.54
N GLU A 44 24.31 -7.30 -14.70
CA GLU A 44 24.17 -7.74 -13.31
C GLU A 44 23.42 -6.73 -12.45
N ILE A 45 23.62 -5.43 -12.72
CA ILE A 45 23.04 -4.35 -11.91
C ILE A 45 21.76 -3.76 -12.51
N GLU A 46 21.40 -4.09 -13.75
CA GLU A 46 20.18 -3.60 -14.43
C GLU A 46 18.89 -3.81 -13.61
N PRO A 47 18.67 -4.93 -12.90
CA PRO A 47 17.47 -5.12 -12.08
C PRO A 47 17.30 -4.08 -10.96
N TYR A 48 18.39 -3.45 -10.50
CA TYR A 48 18.32 -2.39 -9.48
C TYR A 48 17.66 -1.12 -9.99
N GLN A 49 17.56 -0.92 -11.31
CA GLN A 49 16.78 0.18 -11.91
C GLN A 49 15.33 0.19 -11.36
N VAL A 50 14.76 -0.99 -11.16
CA VAL A 50 13.38 -1.16 -10.69
C VAL A 50 13.34 -1.31 -9.18
N THR A 51 14.10 -2.26 -8.62
CA THR A 51 13.96 -2.63 -7.21
C THR A 51 14.40 -1.52 -6.25
N ALA A 52 15.47 -0.79 -6.56
CA ALA A 52 15.92 0.33 -5.72
C ALA A 52 14.92 1.50 -5.71
N ARG A 53 14.33 1.84 -6.87
CA ARG A 53 13.27 2.85 -6.97
C ARG A 53 12.02 2.44 -6.21
N LEU A 54 11.59 1.17 -6.36
CA LEU A 54 10.47 0.64 -5.60
C LEU A 54 10.71 0.72 -4.09
N SER A 55 11.89 0.33 -3.61
CA SER A 55 12.23 0.42 -2.18
C SER A 55 12.21 1.86 -1.68
N ARG A 56 12.75 2.82 -2.44
CA ARG A 56 12.72 4.24 -2.07
C ARG A 56 11.29 4.79 -2.05
N ILE A 57 10.50 4.51 -3.08
CA ILE A 57 9.08 4.90 -3.12
C ILE A 57 8.32 4.29 -1.93
N ALA A 58 8.56 3.03 -1.59
CA ALA A 58 7.95 2.39 -0.42
C ALA A 58 8.30 3.10 0.90
N GLN A 59 9.54 3.59 1.06
CA GLN A 59 9.92 4.39 2.23
C GLN A 59 9.19 5.74 2.27
N HIS A 60 9.05 6.42 1.13
CA HIS A 60 8.28 7.67 1.04
C HIS A 60 6.79 7.46 1.34
N LEU A 61 6.20 6.38 0.82
CA LEU A 61 4.82 5.99 1.12
C LEU A 61 4.63 5.68 2.61
N ALA A 62 5.57 4.95 3.22
CA ALA A 62 5.51 4.62 4.65
C ALA A 62 5.55 5.89 5.53
N ARG A 63 6.42 6.85 5.21
CA ARG A 63 6.49 8.15 5.91
C ARG A 63 5.20 8.96 5.74
N SER A 64 4.68 9.04 4.52
CA SER A 64 3.41 9.72 4.23
C SER A 64 2.25 9.12 5.03
N GLN A 65 2.17 7.79 5.10
CA GLN A 65 1.18 7.08 5.91
C GLN A 65 1.34 7.38 7.40
N GLU A 66 2.56 7.37 7.92
CA GLU A 66 2.83 7.69 9.33
C GLU A 66 2.38 9.12 9.68
N GLU A 67 2.64 10.10 8.82
CA GLU A 67 2.17 11.48 9.00
C GLU A 67 0.64 11.58 8.92
N ALA A 68 0.02 10.92 7.94
CA ALA A 68 -1.42 10.93 7.74
C ALA A 68 -2.17 10.28 8.93
N PHE A 69 -1.71 9.12 9.38
CA PHE A 69 -2.31 8.36 10.48
C PHE A 69 -1.99 8.96 11.85
N GLY A 70 -0.81 9.57 12.00
CA GLY A 70 -0.34 10.20 13.24
C GLY A 70 -1.28 11.30 13.73
N ARG A 71 -1.97 12.02 12.82
CA ARG A 71 -3.02 13.01 13.16
C ARG A 71 -4.18 12.41 13.96
N PHE A 72 -4.44 11.11 13.78
CA PHE A 72 -5.45 10.34 14.50
C PHE A 72 -4.85 9.51 15.65
N LYS A 73 -3.56 9.73 15.95
CA LYS A 73 -2.74 8.97 16.90
C LYS A 73 -2.65 7.48 16.56
N LEU A 74 -2.89 7.10 15.31
CA LEU A 74 -2.82 5.72 14.81
C LEU A 74 -1.48 5.48 14.12
N ASN A 75 -1.00 4.24 14.14
CA ASN A 75 0.07 3.79 13.25
C ASN A 75 -0.48 2.88 12.13
N ARG A 76 0.35 2.62 11.11
CA ARG A 76 0.00 1.78 9.96
C ARG A 76 -0.55 0.40 10.34
N GLY A 77 0.05 -0.25 11.34
CA GLY A 77 -0.41 -1.58 11.80
C GLY A 77 -1.78 -1.53 12.47
N GLU A 78 -2.07 -0.47 13.24
CA GLU A 78 -3.38 -0.24 13.84
C GLU A 78 -4.45 0.05 12.79
N VAL A 79 -4.14 0.87 11.78
CA VAL A 79 -5.02 1.09 10.63
C VAL A 79 -5.29 -0.22 9.89
N GLY A 80 -4.28 -1.05 9.68
CA GLY A 80 -4.43 -2.38 9.09
C GLY A 80 -5.40 -3.28 9.86
N VAL A 81 -5.32 -3.29 11.20
CA VAL A 81 -6.25 -4.05 12.04
C VAL A 81 -7.68 -3.55 11.91
N LEU A 82 -7.89 -2.23 11.96
CA LEU A 82 -9.22 -1.66 11.80
C LEU A 82 -9.78 -1.93 10.40
N ALA A 83 -8.95 -1.85 9.36
CA ALA A 83 -9.32 -2.15 7.97
C ALA A 83 -9.68 -3.63 7.78
N ALA A 84 -8.92 -4.55 8.35
CA ALA A 84 -9.23 -5.98 8.33
C ALA A 84 -10.61 -6.27 8.96
N LEU A 85 -10.89 -5.70 10.12
CA LEU A 85 -12.19 -5.84 10.79
C LEU A 85 -13.32 -5.19 9.99
N LEU A 86 -13.05 -4.06 9.32
CA LEU A 86 -14.02 -3.40 8.44
C LEU A 86 -14.37 -4.28 7.24
N LEU A 87 -13.36 -4.85 6.58
CA LEU A 87 -13.52 -5.70 5.39
C LEU A 87 -14.17 -7.04 5.69
N ALA A 88 -13.98 -7.57 6.90
CA ALA A 88 -14.71 -8.75 7.36
C ALA A 88 -16.23 -8.55 7.45
N GLY A 89 -16.71 -7.30 7.52
CA GLY A 89 -18.14 -6.98 7.64
C GLY A 89 -18.58 -6.70 9.08
N SER A 90 -19.67 -5.95 9.24
CA SER A 90 -20.15 -5.43 10.54
C SER A 90 -20.49 -6.51 11.56
N ASP A 91 -20.97 -7.67 11.11
CA ASP A 91 -21.43 -8.74 11.98
C ASP A 91 -20.32 -9.77 12.28
N ARG A 92 -19.16 -9.63 11.63
CA ARG A 92 -18.06 -10.56 11.78
C ARG A 92 -17.07 -10.09 12.82
N LYS A 93 -16.53 -11.08 13.52
CA LYS A 93 -15.46 -10.90 14.50
C LYS A 93 -14.28 -11.74 14.08
N LEU A 94 -13.08 -11.19 14.20
CA LEU A 94 -11.85 -11.89 13.86
C LEU A 94 -11.10 -12.28 15.12
N SER A 95 -10.52 -13.48 15.11
CA SER A 95 -9.54 -13.86 16.13
C SER A 95 -8.22 -13.10 15.93
N PRO A 96 -7.40 -12.92 16.97
CA PRO A 96 -6.04 -12.39 16.84
C PRO A 96 -5.20 -13.15 15.80
N THR A 97 -5.42 -14.47 15.69
CA THR A 97 -4.75 -15.33 14.70
C THR A 97 -5.07 -14.94 13.27
N GLN A 98 -6.36 -14.79 12.95
CA GLN A 98 -6.80 -14.33 11.64
C GLN A 98 -6.26 -12.94 11.31
N LEU A 99 -6.19 -12.05 12.31
CA LEU A 99 -5.65 -10.70 12.13
C LEU A 99 -4.15 -10.69 11.80
N PHE A 100 -3.31 -11.44 12.53
CA PHE A 100 -1.86 -11.40 12.25
C PHE A 100 -1.49 -12.14 10.97
N GLN A 101 -2.19 -13.24 10.64
CA GLN A 101 -1.99 -13.98 9.40
C GLN A 101 -2.39 -13.15 8.17
N GLY A 102 -3.50 -12.42 8.24
CA GLY A 102 -3.97 -11.62 7.13
C GLY A 102 -3.19 -10.32 6.90
N LEU A 103 -2.58 -9.76 7.95
CA LEU A 103 -1.89 -8.46 7.86
C LEU A 103 -0.38 -8.59 7.70
N MET A 104 0.15 -9.81 7.52
CA MET A 104 1.58 -10.11 7.54
C MET A 104 2.28 -9.49 8.77
N LEU A 105 1.61 -9.56 9.94
CA LEU A 105 2.10 -9.04 11.21
C LEU A 105 2.61 -10.18 12.09
N SER A 106 3.55 -9.88 12.99
CA SER A 106 3.95 -10.82 14.04
C SER A 106 2.86 -10.95 15.12
N SER A 107 2.74 -12.16 15.68
CA SER A 107 1.81 -12.45 16.79
C SER A 107 2.08 -11.60 18.04
N ALA A 108 3.35 -11.40 18.43
CA ALA A 108 3.68 -10.51 19.55
C ALA A 108 3.22 -9.05 19.31
N GLY A 109 3.26 -8.62 18.04
CA GLY A 109 2.80 -7.29 17.66
C GLY A 109 1.28 -7.14 17.63
N ILE A 110 0.49 -8.20 17.47
CA ILE A 110 -0.98 -8.08 17.37
C ILE A 110 -1.62 -7.81 18.73
N THR A 111 -1.19 -8.48 19.79
CA THR A 111 -1.76 -8.30 21.14
C THR A 111 -1.60 -6.87 21.63
N SER A 112 -0.38 -6.33 21.57
CA SER A 112 -0.08 -4.95 22.01
C SER A 112 -0.88 -3.89 21.22
N ARG A 113 -1.09 -4.12 19.91
CA ARG A 113 -1.91 -3.23 19.07
C ARG A 113 -3.37 -3.27 19.48
N LEU A 114 -3.91 -4.47 19.65
CA LEU A 114 -5.29 -4.67 20.07
C LEU A 114 -5.54 -4.06 21.46
N ASP A 115 -4.59 -4.16 22.40
CA ASP A 115 -4.70 -3.51 23.72
C ASP A 115 -4.77 -1.98 23.62
N ARG A 116 -4.01 -1.37 22.71
CA ARG A 116 -4.06 0.08 22.47
C ARG A 116 -5.37 0.50 21.80
N LEU A 117 -5.83 -0.26 20.81
CA LEU A 117 -7.09 0.01 20.11
C LEU A 117 -8.30 -0.15 21.03
N GLU A 118 -8.29 -1.16 21.90
CA GLU A 118 -9.35 -1.41 22.88
C GLU A 118 -9.39 -0.31 23.95
N ARG A 119 -8.23 0.09 24.49
CA ARG A 119 -8.13 1.23 25.43
C ARG A 119 -8.65 2.55 24.84
N ARG A 120 -8.56 2.72 23.52
CA ARG A 120 -9.10 3.87 22.79
C ARG A 120 -10.58 3.71 22.39
N GLY A 121 -11.18 2.56 22.66
CA GLY A 121 -12.56 2.26 22.30
C GLY A 121 -12.79 2.00 20.81
N TYR A 122 -11.74 1.74 20.02
CA TYR A 122 -11.85 1.49 18.58
C TYR A 122 -12.16 0.04 18.23
N VAL A 123 -11.84 -0.87 19.12
CA VAL A 123 -12.22 -2.29 19.02
C VAL A 123 -12.80 -2.76 20.35
N LYS A 124 -13.54 -3.87 20.29
CA LYS A 124 -14.03 -4.58 21.47
C LYS A 124 -13.61 -6.03 21.40
N ARG A 125 -13.14 -6.59 22.52
CA ARG A 125 -12.92 -8.03 22.64
C ARG A 125 -14.11 -8.72 23.30
N SER A 126 -14.40 -9.92 22.85
CA SER A 126 -15.42 -10.80 23.42
C SER A 126 -14.91 -12.24 23.44
N ARG A 127 -15.38 -13.04 24.40
CA ARG A 127 -15.04 -14.47 24.45
C ARG A 127 -15.65 -15.19 23.24
N HIS A 128 -14.94 -16.18 22.73
CA HIS A 128 -15.48 -17.05 21.69
C HIS A 128 -16.65 -17.87 22.28
N PRO A 129 -17.81 -17.97 21.59
CA PRO A 129 -19.00 -18.59 22.15
C PRO A 129 -18.83 -20.09 22.45
N THR A 130 -18.01 -20.78 21.67
CA THR A 130 -17.77 -22.24 21.78
C THR A 130 -16.38 -22.61 22.29
N ASP A 131 -15.44 -21.66 22.32
CA ASP A 131 -14.07 -21.90 22.79
C ASP A 131 -13.79 -20.97 23.98
N ARG A 132 -13.76 -21.54 25.19
CA ARG A 132 -13.56 -20.76 26.43
C ARG A 132 -12.19 -20.06 26.49
N ARG A 133 -11.22 -20.50 25.67
CA ARG A 133 -9.88 -19.90 25.58
C ARG A 133 -9.76 -18.91 24.42
N GLY A 134 -10.73 -18.90 23.50
CA GLY A 134 -10.73 -18.05 22.32
C GLY A 134 -11.20 -16.62 22.60
N VAL A 135 -10.56 -15.65 21.94
CA VAL A 135 -10.96 -14.24 21.94
C VAL A 135 -11.31 -13.81 20.53
N LEU A 136 -12.42 -13.09 20.39
CA LEU A 136 -12.88 -12.48 19.15
C LEU A 136 -12.86 -10.97 19.27
N VAL A 137 -12.37 -10.30 18.23
CA VAL A 137 -12.26 -8.85 18.12
C VAL A 137 -13.30 -8.34 17.14
N SER A 138 -14.00 -7.27 17.50
CA SER A 138 -14.93 -6.55 16.63
C SER A 138 -14.58 -5.07 16.53
N LEU A 139 -14.86 -4.46 15.39
CA LEU A 139 -14.77 -3.02 15.18
C LEU A 139 -15.92 -2.31 15.92
N THR A 140 -15.65 -1.18 16.56
CA THR A 140 -16.70 -0.31 17.13
C THR A 140 -17.08 0.80 16.14
N ASP A 141 -18.17 1.52 16.39
CA ASP A 141 -18.54 2.69 15.59
C ASP A 141 -17.47 3.80 15.66
N ALA A 142 -16.87 4.00 16.83
CA ALA A 142 -15.75 4.92 17.00
C ALA A 142 -14.52 4.48 16.17
N GLY A 143 -14.22 3.17 16.16
CA GLY A 143 -13.16 2.58 15.33
C GLY A 143 -13.41 2.75 13.84
N ARG A 144 -14.65 2.54 13.40
CA ARG A 144 -15.07 2.77 12.00
C ARG A 144 -14.91 4.23 11.61
N LYS A 145 -15.38 5.15 12.46
CA LYS A 145 -15.28 6.60 12.21
C LYS A 145 -13.83 7.05 12.07
N VAL A 146 -12.96 6.68 13.01
CA VAL A 146 -11.54 7.09 12.94
C VAL A 146 -10.82 6.46 11.76
N LEU A 147 -11.15 5.22 11.40
CA LEU A 147 -10.59 4.57 10.22
C LEU A 147 -10.96 5.31 8.93
N HIS A 148 -12.23 5.71 8.75
CA HIS A 148 -12.64 6.49 7.58
C HIS A 148 -11.89 7.82 7.48
N GLN A 149 -11.68 8.51 8.61
CA GLN A 149 -10.92 9.75 8.65
C GLN A 149 -9.43 9.52 8.29
N ALA A 150 -8.82 8.47 8.83
CA ALA A 150 -7.44 8.09 8.53
C ALA A 150 -7.23 7.74 7.05
N VAL A 151 -8.11 6.92 6.48
CA VAL A 151 -8.06 6.54 5.06
C VAL A 151 -8.30 7.74 4.15
N SER A 152 -9.20 8.66 4.51
CA SER A 152 -9.44 9.88 3.74
C SER A 152 -8.22 10.81 3.72
N ALA A 153 -7.53 10.94 4.86
CA ALA A 153 -6.29 11.71 4.96
C ALA A 153 -5.18 11.07 4.11
N ASP A 154 -5.00 9.75 4.21
CA ASP A 154 -4.01 9.01 3.43
C ASP A 154 -4.27 9.09 1.92
N ALA A 155 -5.52 8.90 1.48
CA ALA A 155 -5.92 9.08 0.08
C ALA A 155 -5.69 10.50 -0.45
N THR A 156 -5.65 11.51 0.42
CA THR A 156 -5.28 12.88 0.03
C THR A 156 -3.78 13.02 -0.12
N ALA A 157 -3.00 12.43 0.78
CA ALA A 157 -1.54 12.41 0.70
C ALA A 157 -1.04 11.60 -0.51
N GLU A 158 -1.64 10.43 -0.78
CA GLU A 158 -1.32 9.64 -1.97
C GLU A 158 -1.59 10.38 -3.28
N ARG A 159 -2.70 11.14 -3.34
CA ARG A 159 -2.98 12.00 -4.51
C ARG A 159 -1.88 13.04 -4.74
N GLN A 160 -1.29 13.59 -3.68
CA GLN A 160 -0.18 14.53 -3.78
C GLN A 160 1.11 13.83 -4.23
N LEU A 161 1.42 12.66 -3.67
CA LEU A 161 2.58 11.85 -4.09
C LEU A 161 2.52 11.47 -5.57
N LEU A 162 1.31 11.22 -6.09
CA LEU A 162 1.09 10.84 -7.49
C LEU A 162 0.83 12.05 -8.40
N ALA A 163 0.91 13.29 -7.91
CA ALA A 163 0.56 14.49 -8.67
C ALA A 163 1.47 14.73 -9.89
N GLY A 164 2.71 14.24 -9.84
CA GLY A 164 3.66 14.32 -10.96
C GLY A 164 3.39 13.35 -12.10
N LEU A 165 2.51 12.37 -11.91
CA LEU A 165 2.18 11.36 -12.93
C LEU A 165 0.91 11.76 -13.69
N THR A 166 0.92 11.61 -15.01
CA THR A 166 -0.32 11.74 -15.79
C THR A 166 -1.26 10.58 -15.49
N ARG A 167 -2.51 10.65 -15.97
CA ARG A 167 -3.46 9.54 -15.85
C ARG A 167 -2.96 8.27 -16.55
N ASN A 168 -2.32 8.42 -17.71
CA ASN A 168 -1.82 7.29 -18.48
C ASN A 168 -0.59 6.66 -17.79
N ASP A 169 0.31 7.48 -17.24
CA ASP A 169 1.44 6.97 -16.45
C ASP A 169 0.96 6.14 -15.26
N ARG A 170 -0.07 6.61 -14.54
CA ARG A 170 -0.65 5.85 -13.42
C ARG A 170 -1.25 4.53 -13.87
N LEU A 171 -1.97 4.49 -14.99
CA LEU A 171 -2.54 3.25 -15.52
C LEU A 171 -1.45 2.26 -15.96
N GLY A 172 -0.40 2.75 -16.62
CA GLY A 172 0.76 1.95 -17.00
C GLY A 172 1.48 1.37 -15.78
N LEU A 173 1.73 2.21 -14.77
CA LEU A 173 2.36 1.79 -13.52
C LEU A 173 1.52 0.73 -12.79
N VAL A 174 0.20 0.91 -12.69
CA VAL A 174 -0.72 -0.08 -12.11
C VAL A 174 -0.60 -1.43 -12.84
N SER A 175 -0.55 -1.42 -14.18
CA SER A 175 -0.41 -2.65 -14.96
C SER A 175 0.92 -3.37 -14.68
N LEU A 176 2.03 -2.63 -14.61
CA LEU A 176 3.36 -3.19 -14.37
C LEU A 176 3.49 -3.73 -12.94
N LEU A 177 2.99 -2.99 -11.95
CA LEU A 177 3.01 -3.42 -10.55
C LEU A 177 2.16 -4.67 -10.32
N LYS A 178 0.98 -4.77 -10.95
CA LYS A 178 0.16 -5.99 -10.90
C LYS A 178 0.90 -7.20 -11.46
N LYS A 179 1.58 -7.03 -12.60
CA LYS A 179 2.40 -8.09 -13.20
C LYS A 179 3.55 -8.51 -12.29
N LEU A 180 4.21 -7.54 -11.64
CA LEU A 180 5.30 -7.81 -10.71
C LEU A 180 4.79 -8.54 -9.45
N LEU A 181 3.68 -8.09 -8.86
CA LEU A 181 3.05 -8.72 -7.70
C LEU A 181 2.65 -10.17 -7.99
N ALA A 182 2.01 -10.43 -9.13
CA ALA A 182 1.64 -11.78 -9.54
C ALA A 182 2.84 -12.74 -9.70
N GLY A 183 4.05 -12.20 -9.91
CA GLY A 183 5.27 -12.99 -9.99
C GLY A 183 5.94 -13.29 -8.64
N VAL A 184 5.63 -12.52 -7.58
CA VAL A 184 6.24 -12.66 -6.24
C VAL A 184 5.27 -13.21 -5.19
N GLU A 185 3.97 -12.99 -5.36
CA GLU A 185 2.94 -13.57 -4.50
C GLU A 185 2.69 -15.02 -4.94
N PRO A 186 2.82 -16.01 -4.04
CA PRO A 186 2.57 -17.40 -4.39
C PRO A 186 1.11 -17.60 -4.80
N ALA A 187 0.88 -18.36 -5.87
CA ALA A 187 -0.47 -18.71 -6.32
C ALA A 187 -1.26 -19.36 -5.17
N GLY A 188 -2.36 -18.72 -4.75
CA GLY A 188 -3.23 -19.19 -3.66
C GLY A 188 -3.09 -18.43 -2.33
N GLN A 189 -2.16 -17.47 -2.20
CA GLN A 189 -2.29 -16.41 -1.19
C GLN A 189 -3.11 -15.26 -1.77
N ASP A 190 -4.42 -15.48 -1.91
CA ASP A 190 -5.32 -14.34 -2.03
C ASP A 190 -5.10 -13.42 -0.81
N PRO A 191 -5.29 -12.09 -0.94
CA PRO A 191 -5.40 -11.23 0.23
C PRO A 191 -6.38 -11.90 1.20
N PRO A 192 -6.11 -11.91 2.52
CA PRO A 192 -6.89 -12.70 3.48
C PRO A 192 -8.37 -12.59 3.18
N HIS A 193 -8.94 -13.67 2.66
CA HIS A 193 -10.39 -13.75 2.49
C HIS A 193 -10.95 -13.77 3.91
N TYR A 194 -11.52 -12.64 4.32
CA TYR A 194 -12.36 -12.58 5.51
C TYR A 194 -13.72 -13.22 5.18
N GLY A 195 -13.66 -14.46 4.67
CA GLY A 195 -14.74 -15.33 4.21
C GLY A 195 -15.38 -16.12 5.34
#